data_AF-A0A0A2EL65-F1
#
_entry.id   AF-A0A0A2EL65-F1
#
_cell.length_a   1.000
_cell.length_b   1.000
_cell.length_c   1.000
_cell.angle_alpha   90.00
_cell.angle_beta   90.00
_cell.angle_gamma   90.00
#
_symmetry.space_group_name_H-M   'P 1'
#
loop_
_entity.id
_entity.type
_entity.pdbx_description
1 polymer ?
#
loop_
_entity_poly.entity_id
_entity_poly.type
_entity_poly.pdbx_seq_one_letter_code
_entity_poly.pdbx_strand_id
1 'polypeptide(L)'
;MKPVQQRQFSEIVSMIRQSQYNAIKTVNTELINLYWNVGNYISKQLASTTWGDRTVEELASFIHKEHPEIKGFNRRGLYRMKQFYETYVSTSLLMKHFQVKDNETDKIVSSSMTQFIFQDIRGSILSKISWTHHLVLMSRTKTDEEREFYLQLAIKEKYTVRELERQISSGVFERTMIGNATFSTELRKTHPSVTNSFRDNYVFEFLGLSESHNEQELQKGLIVQMKDFILELGKDFLFVGEEYRIQVGNSDFYIDLLFYHRGLQCLVAFELKADKFKPEQLGQLNFYLEALDRDVKKPNENPSIGILLCKDKDVEVVEYALSRYLSPTMVSEYQTQLPDKRVLQRKLQELFDE
;
A
#
# COMPACT_ATOMS: atom_id res chain seq x y z
N MET A 1 -6.61 -34.98 -12.87
CA MET A 1 -6.68 -35.16 -11.40
C MET A 1 -8.12 -34.89 -10.96
N LYS A 2 -8.70 -35.62 -9.99
CA LYS A 2 -10.10 -35.35 -9.59
C LYS A 2 -10.17 -33.97 -8.88
N PRO A 3 -11.19 -33.12 -9.12
CA PRO A 3 -11.28 -31.75 -8.56
C PRO A 3 -11.16 -31.69 -7.03
N VAL A 4 -11.67 -32.71 -6.34
CA VAL A 4 -11.59 -32.85 -4.88
C VAL A 4 -10.14 -33.01 -4.40
N GLN A 5 -9.33 -33.78 -5.13
CA GLN A 5 -7.91 -34.00 -4.80
C GLN A 5 -7.09 -32.72 -5.00
N GLN A 6 -7.45 -31.89 -5.99
CA GLN A 6 -6.77 -30.61 -6.23
C GLN A 6 -7.02 -29.59 -5.12
N ARG A 7 -8.24 -29.56 -4.55
CA ARG A 7 -8.57 -28.72 -3.39
C ARG A 7 -7.80 -29.16 -2.14
N GLN A 8 -7.78 -30.47 -1.86
CA GLN A 8 -7.01 -31.04 -0.74
C GLN A 8 -5.50 -30.76 -0.86
N PHE A 9 -4.93 -30.83 -2.06
CA PHE A 9 -3.52 -30.50 -2.28
C PHE A 9 -3.23 -29.01 -2.08
N SER A 10 -4.18 -28.14 -2.47
CA SER A 10 -4.05 -26.69 -2.28
C SER A 10 -4.08 -26.29 -0.80
N GLU A 11 -4.87 -26.99 0.02
CA GLU A 11 -4.89 -26.83 1.48
C GLU A 11 -3.53 -27.20 2.10
N ILE A 12 -2.95 -28.33 1.70
CA ILE A 12 -1.61 -28.74 2.16
C ILE A 12 -0.56 -27.69 1.76
N VAL A 13 -0.60 -27.19 0.53
CA VAL A 13 0.31 -26.11 0.09
C VAL A 13 0.13 -24.83 0.92
N SER A 14 -1.10 -24.48 1.29
CA SER A 14 -1.39 -23.34 2.18
C SER A 14 -0.77 -23.54 3.58
N MET A 15 -0.90 -24.74 4.15
CA MET A 15 -0.29 -25.09 5.45
C MET A 15 1.24 -24.99 5.40
N ILE A 16 1.86 -25.48 4.32
CA ILE A 16 3.31 -25.36 4.11
C ILE A 16 3.73 -23.89 4.05
N ARG A 17 3.03 -23.08 3.25
CA ARG A 17 3.31 -21.63 3.12
C ARG A 17 3.14 -20.91 4.46
N GLN A 18 2.12 -21.24 5.23
CA GLN A 18 1.89 -20.66 6.55
C GLN A 18 3.01 -21.01 7.53
N SER A 19 3.47 -22.26 7.53
CA SER A 19 4.60 -22.70 8.37
C SER A 19 5.90 -21.96 8.00
N GLN A 20 6.20 -21.86 6.70
CA GLN A 20 7.34 -21.09 6.19
C GLN A 20 7.25 -19.60 6.58
N TYR A 21 6.07 -18.99 6.43
CA TYR A 21 5.84 -17.60 6.84
C TYR A 21 6.08 -17.39 8.33
N ASN A 22 5.57 -18.29 9.18
CA ASN A 22 5.76 -18.22 10.63
C ASN A 22 7.25 -18.33 11.00
N ALA A 23 8.00 -19.24 10.35
CA ALA A 23 9.44 -19.39 10.58
C ALA A 23 10.20 -18.10 10.22
N ILE A 24 9.93 -17.53 9.04
CA ILE A 24 10.56 -16.27 8.60
C ILE A 24 10.23 -15.13 9.57
N LYS A 25 8.98 -15.04 10.03
CA LYS A 25 8.54 -14.02 11.00
C LYS A 25 9.32 -14.13 12.31
N THR A 26 9.45 -15.33 12.87
CA THR A 26 10.22 -15.55 14.11
C THR A 26 11.69 -15.18 13.93
N VAL A 27 12.31 -15.60 12.82
CA VAL A 27 13.70 -15.23 12.50
C VAL A 27 13.85 -13.70 12.41
N ASN A 28 12.90 -13.03 11.76
CA ASN A 28 12.92 -11.57 11.66
C ASN A 28 12.82 -10.90 13.03
N THR A 29 11.91 -11.38 13.90
CA THR A 29 11.75 -10.86 15.26
C THR A 29 13.05 -10.97 16.08
N GLU A 30 13.73 -12.12 16.01
CA GLU A 30 15.03 -12.30 16.68
C GLU A 30 16.11 -11.41 16.08
N LEU A 31 16.13 -11.24 14.75
CA LEU A 31 17.08 -10.38 14.06
C LEU A 31 16.94 -8.91 14.48
N ILE A 32 15.70 -8.40 14.56
CA ILE A 32 15.44 -7.03 15.02
C ILE A 32 15.87 -6.85 16.48
N ASN A 33 15.60 -7.84 17.33
CA ASN A 33 16.03 -7.82 18.72
C ASN A 33 17.57 -7.82 18.85
N LEU A 34 18.27 -8.60 18.03
CA LEU A 34 19.73 -8.60 17.97
C LEU A 34 20.27 -7.22 17.55
N TYR A 35 19.74 -6.65 16.47
CA TYR A 35 20.18 -5.35 15.96
C TYR A 35 19.92 -4.21 16.94
N TRP A 36 18.81 -4.26 17.69
CA TRP A 36 18.55 -3.34 18.80
C TRP A 36 19.65 -3.38 19.85
N ASN A 37 19.98 -4.59 20.32
CA ASN A 37 20.96 -4.77 21.39
C ASN A 37 22.38 -4.41 20.94
N VAL A 38 22.76 -4.76 19.71
CA VAL A 38 24.05 -4.33 19.14
C VAL A 38 24.10 -2.81 19.02
N GLY A 39 23.02 -2.17 18.54
CA GLY A 39 22.92 -0.71 18.47
C GLY A 39 23.05 -0.03 19.83
N ASN A 40 22.35 -0.54 20.85
CA ASN A 40 22.43 -0.09 22.24
C ASN A 40 23.85 -0.17 22.79
N TYR A 41 24.52 -1.31 22.59
CA TYR A 41 25.88 -1.52 23.02
C TYR A 41 26.84 -0.50 22.40
N ILE A 42 26.80 -0.36 21.07
CA ILE A 42 27.67 0.59 20.35
C ILE A 42 27.40 2.02 20.81
N SER A 43 26.12 2.43 20.92
CA SER A 43 25.74 3.78 21.36
C SER A 43 26.27 4.10 22.75
N LYS A 44 26.13 3.17 23.71
CA LYS A 44 26.64 3.34 25.09
C LYS A 44 28.17 3.42 25.15
N GLN A 45 28.88 2.57 24.41
CA GLN A 45 30.35 2.56 24.44
C GLN A 45 30.97 3.82 23.84
N LEU A 46 30.35 4.38 22.80
CA LEU A 46 30.76 5.66 22.22
C LEU A 46 30.45 6.84 23.16
N ALA A 47 29.39 6.75 23.96
CA ALA A 47 29.05 7.78 24.95
C ALA A 47 29.95 7.74 26.20
N SER A 48 30.47 6.57 26.58
CA SER A 48 31.24 6.39 27.82
C SER A 48 32.75 6.62 27.70
N THR A 49 33.21 7.35 26.66
CA THR A 49 34.64 7.63 26.33
C THR A 49 35.55 6.42 26.15
N THR A 50 35.04 5.19 26.30
CA THR A 50 35.80 3.94 26.13
C THR A 50 36.13 3.67 24.66
N TRP A 51 35.23 4.03 23.74
CA TRP A 51 35.40 3.82 22.30
C TRP A 51 35.67 5.15 21.60
N GLY A 52 36.77 5.22 20.86
CA GLY A 52 37.07 6.32 19.95
C GLY A 52 36.43 6.13 18.57
N ASP A 53 36.57 7.14 17.70
CA ASP A 53 35.90 7.23 16.38
C ASP A 53 36.14 6.03 15.44
N ARG A 54 37.26 5.31 15.60
CA ARG A 54 37.66 4.17 14.73
C ARG A 54 37.25 2.81 15.28
N THR A 55 36.79 2.72 16.52
CA THR A 55 36.52 1.44 17.21
C THR A 55 35.42 0.62 16.52
N VAL A 56 34.46 1.28 15.87
CA VAL A 56 33.42 0.59 15.07
C VAL A 56 34.00 -0.06 13.80
N GLU A 57 35.04 0.54 13.22
CA GLU A 57 35.74 -0.02 12.06
C GLU A 57 36.60 -1.22 12.45
N GLU A 58 37.24 -1.15 13.61
CA GLU A 58 37.99 -2.25 14.22
C GLU A 58 37.07 -3.41 14.57
N LEU A 59 35.88 -3.14 15.15
CA LEU A 59 34.87 -4.17 15.42
C LEU A 59 34.40 -4.85 14.13
N ALA A 60 34.10 -4.08 13.09
CA ALA A 60 33.70 -4.65 11.79
C ALA A 60 34.81 -5.53 11.20
N SER A 61 36.07 -5.09 11.31
CA SER A 61 37.23 -5.83 10.82
C SER A 61 37.49 -7.10 11.62
N PHE A 62 37.33 -7.03 12.95
CA PHE A 62 37.42 -8.15 13.87
C PHE A 62 36.37 -9.22 13.54
N ILE A 63 35.09 -8.85 13.42
CA ILE A 63 34.02 -9.79 13.06
C ILE A 63 34.31 -10.42 11.70
N HIS A 64 34.72 -9.63 10.70
CA HIS A 64 35.00 -10.16 9.37
C HIS A 64 36.18 -11.15 9.34
N LYS A 65 37.20 -10.91 10.16
CA LYS A 65 38.41 -11.74 10.23
C LYS A 65 38.21 -13.00 11.06
N GLU A 66 37.66 -12.87 12.26
CA GLU A 66 37.54 -13.97 13.22
C GLU A 66 36.24 -14.79 13.01
N HIS A 67 35.20 -14.19 12.40
CA HIS A 67 33.88 -14.80 12.19
C HIS A 67 33.31 -14.51 10.78
N PRO A 68 33.96 -14.98 9.70
CA PRO A 68 33.57 -14.67 8.32
C PRO A 68 32.16 -15.19 7.91
N GLU A 69 31.63 -16.17 8.64
CA GLU A 69 30.28 -16.70 8.48
C GLU A 69 29.17 -15.69 8.87
N ILE A 70 29.50 -14.74 9.74
CA ILE A 70 28.58 -13.74 10.25
C ILE A 70 28.42 -12.60 9.24
N LYS A 71 27.30 -12.61 8.51
CA LYS A 71 26.99 -11.60 7.48
C LYS A 71 26.17 -10.44 8.06
N GLY A 72 26.33 -9.25 7.48
CA GLY A 72 25.53 -8.06 7.83
C GLY A 72 26.17 -7.12 8.86
N PHE A 73 27.29 -7.51 9.48
CA PHE A 73 28.01 -6.74 10.51
C PHE A 73 29.24 -6.00 9.98
N ASN A 74 29.15 -5.49 8.75
CA ASN A 74 30.17 -4.57 8.23
C ASN A 74 30.02 -3.17 8.85
N ARG A 75 31.00 -2.29 8.63
CA ARG A 75 31.01 -0.91 9.16
C ARG A 75 29.66 -0.21 9.00
N ARG A 76 29.08 -0.22 7.79
CA ARG A 76 27.78 0.41 7.50
C ARG A 76 26.63 -0.26 8.25
N GLY A 77 26.65 -1.58 8.37
CA GLY A 77 25.67 -2.35 9.13
C GLY A 77 25.66 -1.96 10.61
N LEU A 78 26.83 -1.90 11.24
CA LEU A 78 26.98 -1.53 12.65
C LEU A 78 26.49 -0.10 12.94
N TYR A 79 26.83 0.87 12.07
CA TYR A 79 26.30 2.23 12.20
C TYR A 79 24.77 2.29 12.00
N ARG A 80 24.21 1.49 11.09
CA ARG A 80 22.74 1.40 10.93
C ARG A 80 22.07 0.80 12.16
N MET A 81 22.68 -0.19 12.83
CA MET A 81 22.17 -0.75 14.08
C MET A 81 22.21 0.28 15.21
N LYS A 82 23.31 1.04 15.34
CA LYS A 82 23.41 2.18 16.26
C LYS A 82 22.32 3.22 15.98
N GLN A 83 22.19 3.65 14.73
CA GLN A 83 21.16 4.59 14.30
C GLN A 83 19.76 4.06 14.63
N PHE A 84 19.50 2.78 14.39
CA PHE A 84 18.22 2.14 14.72
C PHE A 84 17.89 2.26 16.21
N TYR A 85 18.83 1.91 17.08
CA TYR A 85 18.65 2.08 18.52
C TYR A 85 18.38 3.54 18.89
N GLU A 86 19.23 4.46 18.44
CA GLU A 86 19.13 5.89 18.78
C GLU A 86 17.86 6.55 18.26
N THR A 87 17.39 6.11 17.09
CA THR A 87 16.16 6.63 16.46
C THR A 87 14.93 6.28 17.28
N TYR A 88 14.88 5.09 17.86
CA TYR A 88 13.66 4.56 18.48
C TYR A 88 13.71 4.54 20.02
N VAL A 89 14.89 4.66 20.65
CA VAL A 89 15.03 4.72 22.11
C VAL A 89 14.41 5.99 22.70
N SER A 90 14.46 7.09 21.96
CA SER A 90 13.86 8.38 22.32
C SER A 90 12.37 8.46 21.99
N THR A 91 11.85 7.57 21.14
CA THR A 91 10.44 7.59 20.72
C THR A 91 9.53 6.98 21.80
N SER A 92 8.40 7.63 22.07
CA SER A 92 7.40 7.23 23.08
C SER A 92 6.85 5.80 22.93
N LEU A 93 7.09 5.18 21.77
CA LEU A 93 6.64 3.85 21.36
C LEU A 93 7.12 2.72 22.29
N LEU A 94 8.33 2.83 22.84
CA LEU A 94 8.88 1.82 23.73
C LEU A 94 8.33 1.95 25.15
N MET A 95 8.04 3.18 25.62
CA MET A 95 7.49 3.41 26.96
C MET A 95 6.12 2.75 27.18
N LYS A 96 5.30 2.59 26.13
CA LYS A 96 3.97 1.95 26.25
C LYS A 96 4.03 0.42 26.46
N HIS A 97 5.12 -0.26 26.09
CA HIS A 97 5.27 -1.71 26.26
C HIS A 97 6.22 -2.12 27.40
N PHE A 98 6.91 -1.17 28.04
CA PHE A 98 7.68 -1.42 29.27
C PHE A 98 6.84 -1.44 30.55
N GLN A 99 5.50 -1.56 30.46
CA GLN A 99 4.70 -1.96 31.61
C GLN A 99 5.02 -3.41 31.98
N VAL A 100 6.08 -3.54 32.77
CA VAL A 100 6.20 -4.36 33.98
C VAL A 100 5.27 -5.57 33.97
N LYS A 101 5.78 -6.71 33.48
CA LYS A 101 5.48 -7.98 34.15
C LYS A 101 6.41 -8.05 35.35
N ASP A 102 5.92 -7.55 36.48
CA ASP A 102 6.52 -7.84 37.77
C ASP A 102 6.35 -9.33 38.10
N ASN A 103 7.39 -9.81 38.79
CA ASN A 103 7.50 -11.02 39.60
C ASN A 103 7.78 -12.35 38.86
N GLU A 104 9.00 -12.88 39.04
CA GLU A 104 9.32 -13.65 40.25
C GLU A 104 10.83 -13.68 40.54
N THR A 105 11.11 -13.83 41.83
CA THR A 105 12.33 -13.63 42.60
C THR A 105 13.46 -14.65 42.37
N ASP A 106 14.65 -14.21 42.77
CA ASP A 106 15.82 -14.98 43.22
C ASP A 106 16.66 -15.75 42.20
N LYS A 107 17.82 -15.17 41.88
CA LYS A 107 19.12 -15.83 42.14
C LYS A 107 20.26 -14.83 42.22
N ILE A 108 20.85 -14.76 43.40
CA ILE A 108 22.13 -14.10 43.71
C ILE A 108 23.23 -14.73 42.85
N VAL A 109 23.84 -14.00 41.92
CA VAL A 109 25.22 -14.30 41.47
C VAL A 109 25.98 -13.01 41.11
N SER A 110 26.92 -12.70 42.00
CA SER A 110 28.30 -12.21 41.80
C SER A 110 28.58 -10.95 40.94
N SER A 111 29.12 -9.96 41.64
CA SER A 111 29.85 -8.80 41.13
C SER A 111 31.15 -9.19 40.42
N SER A 112 31.24 -8.99 39.10
CA SER A 112 32.44 -8.55 38.33
C SER A 112 32.24 -8.77 36.82
N MET A 113 31.82 -7.70 36.13
CA MET A 113 31.78 -7.43 34.69
C MET A 113 30.52 -6.60 34.47
N THR A 114 30.65 -5.37 33.97
CA THR A 114 29.52 -4.49 33.65
C THR A 114 28.50 -5.25 32.83
N GLN A 115 27.45 -5.76 33.48
CA GLN A 115 26.47 -6.66 32.90
C GLN A 115 25.74 -5.86 31.81
N PHE A 116 26.03 -6.17 30.55
CA PHE A 116 25.27 -5.62 29.45
C PHE A 116 23.82 -6.10 29.61
N ILE A 117 22.93 -5.19 30.04
CA ILE A 117 21.51 -5.49 30.19
C ILE A 117 20.94 -5.63 28.78
N PHE A 118 20.81 -6.88 28.32
CA PHE A 118 20.10 -7.21 27.09
C PHE A 118 18.64 -6.81 27.26
N GLN A 119 18.15 -5.95 26.36
CA GLN A 119 16.75 -5.54 26.34
C GLN A 119 15.99 -6.45 25.38
N ASP A 120 14.91 -7.05 25.85
CA ASP A 120 14.02 -7.84 25.00
C ASP A 120 12.93 -6.95 24.40
N ILE A 121 13.04 -6.68 23.11
CA ILE A 121 12.06 -5.88 22.36
C ILE A 121 11.16 -6.74 21.46
N ARG A 122 11.20 -8.08 21.58
CA ARG A 122 10.48 -8.98 20.67
C ARG A 122 8.96 -8.81 20.73
N GLY A 123 8.42 -8.37 21.87
CA GLY A 123 7.00 -8.02 22.02
C GLY A 123 6.61 -6.65 21.48
N SER A 124 7.59 -5.81 21.11
CA SER A 124 7.34 -4.45 20.65
C SER A 124 6.77 -4.42 19.22
N ILE A 125 6.26 -3.26 18.82
CA ILE A 125 5.86 -3.03 17.43
C ILE A 125 7.05 -3.04 16.45
N LEU A 126 8.27 -2.79 16.93
CA LEU A 126 9.47 -2.75 16.08
C LEU A 126 9.76 -4.14 15.50
N SER A 127 9.51 -5.20 16.25
CA SER A 127 9.73 -6.58 15.78
C SER A 127 8.68 -7.07 14.77
N LYS A 128 7.61 -6.29 14.52
CA LYS A 128 6.49 -6.67 13.63
C LYS A 128 6.78 -6.41 12.16
N ILE A 129 7.78 -5.59 11.83
CA ILE A 129 8.23 -5.31 10.45
C ILE A 129 9.67 -5.79 10.25
N SER A 130 10.10 -5.89 8.99
CA SER A 130 11.44 -6.38 8.69
C SER A 130 12.52 -5.30 8.77
N TRP A 131 13.79 -5.74 8.85
CA TRP A 131 14.94 -4.82 8.87
C TRP A 131 14.95 -3.85 7.69
N THR A 132 14.56 -4.32 6.50
CA THR A 132 14.47 -3.46 5.31
C THR A 132 13.45 -2.34 5.47
N HIS A 133 12.31 -2.60 6.12
CA HIS A 133 11.33 -1.55 6.41
C HIS A 133 11.92 -0.49 7.35
N HIS A 134 12.66 -0.89 8.38
CA HIS A 134 13.35 0.06 9.26
C HIS A 134 14.39 0.90 8.53
N LEU A 135 15.15 0.32 7.61
CA LEU A 135 16.10 1.08 6.78
C LEU A 135 15.39 2.13 5.93
N VAL A 136 14.24 1.80 5.34
CA VAL A 136 13.42 2.76 4.59
C VAL A 136 12.91 3.86 5.50
N LEU A 137 12.31 3.52 6.64
CA LEU A 137 11.80 4.49 7.61
C LEU A 137 12.90 5.44 8.09
N MET A 138 14.05 4.92 8.52
CA MET A 138 15.16 5.75 9.02
C MET A 138 15.80 6.64 7.94
N SER A 139 15.72 6.27 6.67
CA SER A 139 16.35 7.02 5.57
C SER A 139 15.40 8.01 4.89
N ARG A 140 14.10 7.70 4.85
CA ARG A 140 13.11 8.48 4.10
C ARG A 140 12.29 9.43 4.97
N THR A 141 12.12 9.16 6.27
CA THR A 141 11.33 10.03 7.15
C THR A 141 12.21 11.04 7.88
N LYS A 142 11.73 12.28 8.00
CA LYS A 142 12.48 13.40 8.58
C LYS A 142 12.23 13.55 10.06
N THR A 143 10.97 13.39 10.50
CA THR A 143 10.57 13.58 11.90
C THR A 143 10.25 12.25 12.57
N ASP A 144 10.27 12.24 13.90
CA ASP A 144 9.91 11.06 14.70
C ASP A 144 8.43 10.72 14.57
N GLU A 145 7.58 11.74 14.46
CA GLU A 145 6.13 11.63 14.28
C GLU A 145 5.78 10.98 12.93
N GLU A 146 6.44 11.42 11.85
CA GLU A 146 6.29 10.84 10.51
C GLU A 146 6.68 9.36 10.51
N ARG A 147 7.79 9.04 11.18
CA ARG A 147 8.30 7.68 11.29
C ARG A 147 7.34 6.77 12.05
N GLU A 148 6.81 7.24 13.16
CA GLU A 148 5.82 6.51 13.97
C GLU A 148 4.53 6.27 13.16
N PHE A 149 4.06 7.27 12.43
CA PHE A 149 2.89 7.15 11.58
C PHE A 149 3.05 6.04 10.53
N TYR A 150 4.12 6.07 9.73
CA TYR A 150 4.33 5.07 8.68
C TYR A 150 4.65 3.69 9.24
N LEU A 151 5.29 3.59 10.40
CA LEU A 151 5.51 2.34 11.11
C LEU A 151 4.17 1.67 11.49
N GLN A 152 3.26 2.42 12.11
CA GLN A 152 1.95 1.91 12.49
C GLN A 152 1.13 1.54 11.25
N LEU A 153 1.18 2.38 10.21
CA LEU A 153 0.46 2.13 8.97
C LEU A 153 0.95 0.86 8.26
N ALA A 154 2.27 0.64 8.21
CA ALA A 154 2.86 -0.56 7.63
C ALA A 154 2.44 -1.84 8.38
N ILE A 155 2.33 -1.79 9.71
CA ILE A 155 1.88 -2.93 10.52
C ILE A 155 0.39 -3.19 10.31
N LYS A 156 -0.42 -2.14 10.31
CA LYS A 156 -1.88 -2.22 10.19
C LYS A 156 -2.29 -2.78 8.82
N GLU A 157 -1.75 -2.21 7.75
CA GLU A 157 -2.12 -2.56 6.37
C GLU A 157 -1.25 -3.68 5.79
N LYS A 158 -0.26 -4.17 6.55
CA LYS A 158 0.70 -5.22 6.15
C LYS A 158 1.46 -4.89 4.88
N TYR A 159 1.92 -3.65 4.75
CA TYR A 159 2.65 -3.21 3.56
C TYR A 159 3.93 -3.99 3.36
N THR A 160 4.22 -4.28 2.09
CA THR A 160 5.54 -4.64 1.60
C THR A 160 6.46 -3.42 1.63
N VAL A 161 7.77 -3.66 1.53
CA VAL A 161 8.78 -2.58 1.51
C VAL A 161 8.49 -1.58 0.38
N ARG A 162 8.12 -2.07 -0.81
CA ARG A 162 7.80 -1.23 -1.96
C ARG A 162 6.55 -0.39 -1.73
N GLU A 163 5.52 -0.96 -1.14
CA GLU A 163 4.30 -0.22 -0.80
C GLU A 163 4.59 0.83 0.27
N LEU A 164 5.39 0.52 1.28
CA LEU A 164 5.82 1.49 2.29
C LEU A 164 6.60 2.65 1.65
N GLU A 165 7.59 2.35 0.80
CA GLU A 165 8.33 3.37 0.05
C GLU A 165 7.39 4.24 -0.79
N ARG A 166 6.43 3.62 -1.49
CA ARG A 166 5.42 4.32 -2.26
C ARG A 166 4.56 5.24 -1.38
N GLN A 167 4.13 4.78 -0.21
CA GLN A 167 3.34 5.58 0.72
C GLN A 167 4.14 6.78 1.25
N ILE A 168 5.41 6.57 1.63
CA ILE A 168 6.29 7.66 2.07
C ILE A 168 6.52 8.66 0.94
N SER A 169 6.87 8.18 -0.26
CA SER A 169 7.06 9.03 -1.44
C SER A 169 5.80 9.78 -1.83
N SER A 170 4.62 9.21 -1.56
CA SER A 170 3.39 9.95 -1.80
C SER A 170 3.17 11.06 -0.78
N GLY A 171 3.69 11.00 0.45
CA GLY A 171 3.45 12.02 1.48
C GLY A 171 2.12 11.84 2.25
N VAL A 172 1.74 10.59 2.59
CA VAL A 172 0.52 10.29 3.36
C VAL A 172 0.51 10.99 4.73
N PHE A 173 1.67 11.06 5.39
CA PHE A 173 1.79 11.65 6.72
C PHE A 173 1.40 13.13 6.71
N GLU A 174 1.99 13.90 5.81
CA GLU A 174 1.76 15.34 5.63
C GLU A 174 0.28 15.60 5.37
N ARG A 175 -0.34 14.82 4.49
CA ARG A 175 -1.77 14.92 4.18
C ARG A 175 -2.66 14.58 5.37
N THR A 176 -2.31 13.54 6.12
CA THR A 176 -3.06 13.14 7.31
C THR A 176 -2.98 14.22 8.40
N MET A 177 -1.82 14.86 8.56
CA MET A 177 -1.64 15.94 9.53
C MET A 177 -2.36 17.23 9.10
N ILE A 178 -2.30 17.61 7.82
CA ILE A 178 -3.02 18.77 7.27
C ILE A 178 -4.54 18.58 7.39
N GLY A 179 -5.05 17.39 7.04
CA GLY A 179 -6.47 17.05 7.22
C GLY A 179 -6.89 17.16 8.69
N ASN A 180 -6.10 16.60 9.61
CA ASN A 180 -6.38 16.65 11.06
C ASN A 180 -6.27 18.05 11.69
N ALA A 181 -5.50 18.97 11.10
CA ALA A 181 -5.39 20.36 11.54
C ALA A 181 -6.60 21.21 11.12
N THR A 182 -7.32 20.81 10.07
CA THR A 182 -8.49 21.54 9.54
C THR A 182 -9.77 21.19 10.31
N PHE A 183 -9.81 20.03 10.99
CA PHE A 183 -10.91 19.65 11.87
C PHE A 183 -10.71 20.20 13.29
N SER A 184 -11.56 21.15 13.68
CA SER A 184 -11.54 21.79 15.00
C SER A 184 -11.78 20.81 16.15
N THR A 185 -11.27 21.17 17.31
CA THR A 185 -11.20 20.40 18.56
C THR A 185 -12.56 19.85 19.03
N GLU A 186 -13.67 20.41 18.56
CA GLU A 186 -15.04 20.06 18.94
C GLU A 186 -15.51 18.73 18.30
N LEU A 187 -15.10 18.41 17.06
CA LEU A 187 -15.49 17.17 16.37
C LEU A 187 -14.78 15.92 16.93
N ARG A 188 -13.69 16.12 17.69
CA ARG A 188 -12.90 15.02 18.30
C ARG A 188 -13.61 14.36 19.49
N LYS A 189 -14.56 15.05 20.15
CA LYS A 189 -15.24 14.54 21.35
C LYS A 189 -16.42 13.63 21.03
N THR A 190 -17.00 13.72 19.84
CA THR A 190 -18.27 13.07 19.51
C THR A 190 -18.12 11.73 18.81
N HIS A 191 -17.00 11.46 18.13
CA HIS A 191 -16.77 10.20 17.41
C HIS A 191 -15.30 9.73 17.45
N PRO A 192 -14.91 8.89 18.43
CA PRO A 192 -13.54 8.35 18.52
C PRO A 192 -13.14 7.41 17.37
N SER A 193 -14.11 6.96 16.55
CA SER A 193 -13.95 5.91 15.54
C SER A 193 -13.84 6.42 14.08
N VAL A 194 -13.85 7.74 13.85
CA VAL A 194 -13.79 8.33 12.49
C VAL A 194 -12.35 8.59 12.02
N THR A 195 -11.34 8.21 12.80
CA THR A 195 -9.92 8.39 12.46
C THR A 195 -9.37 7.42 11.40
N ASN A 196 -10.17 6.51 10.85
CA ASN A 196 -9.69 5.44 9.98
C ASN A 196 -10.26 5.39 8.56
N SER A 197 -10.95 6.43 8.10
CA SER A 197 -11.65 6.40 6.81
C SER A 197 -11.31 7.56 5.89
N PHE A 198 -10.04 7.90 5.70
CA PHE A 198 -9.65 8.84 4.64
C PHE A 198 -8.31 8.45 3.99
N ARG A 199 -8.40 7.57 2.98
CA ARG A 199 -7.48 7.58 1.84
C ARG A 199 -8.01 8.62 0.87
N ASP A 200 -7.69 9.88 1.08
CA ASP A 200 -7.96 10.91 0.08
C ASP A 200 -6.77 11.88 0.06
N ASN A 201 -6.52 12.39 -1.14
CA ASN A 201 -5.39 13.20 -1.60
C ASN A 201 -4.14 12.37 -1.94
N TYR A 202 -3.84 12.27 -3.23
CA TYR A 202 -2.51 12.00 -3.77
C TYR A 202 -2.25 13.21 -4.65
N VAL A 203 -1.34 14.10 -4.25
CA VAL A 203 -0.99 15.26 -5.07
C VAL A 203 0.38 14.99 -5.72
N PHE A 204 0.28 14.57 -6.98
CA PHE A 204 1.03 15.06 -8.13
C PHE A 204 2.50 15.46 -7.94
N GLU A 205 3.38 14.46 -8.05
CA GLU A 205 4.78 14.69 -8.46
C GLU A 205 5.29 13.61 -9.43
N PHE A 206 4.46 12.62 -9.78
CA PHE A 206 4.86 11.53 -10.68
C PHE A 206 4.58 11.81 -12.17
N LEU A 207 3.83 12.87 -12.50
CA LEU A 207 3.44 13.09 -13.88
C LEU A 207 4.57 13.63 -14.76
N GLY A 208 5.63 14.25 -14.22
CA GLY A 208 6.77 14.68 -15.06
C GLY A 208 6.36 15.49 -16.30
N LEU A 209 5.25 16.22 -16.20
CA LEU A 209 4.64 16.94 -17.30
C LEU A 209 5.28 18.35 -17.34
N SER A 210 6.23 18.52 -18.26
CA SER A 210 6.86 19.80 -18.57
C SER A 210 5.84 20.76 -19.21
N GLU A 211 5.91 22.03 -18.83
CA GLU A 211 5.01 23.13 -19.21
C GLU A 211 4.81 23.31 -20.74
N SER A 212 3.92 22.51 -21.34
CA SER A 212 3.10 22.82 -22.53
C SER A 212 2.44 21.54 -23.03
N HIS A 213 1.15 21.31 -22.75
CA HIS A 213 0.47 20.11 -23.26
C HIS A 213 -0.68 20.42 -24.23
N ASN A 214 -0.69 19.60 -25.28
CA ASN A 214 -1.77 19.42 -26.24
C ASN A 214 -2.86 18.55 -25.59
N GLU A 215 -4.14 18.77 -25.90
CA GLU A 215 -5.31 18.09 -25.29
C GLU A 215 -5.20 16.55 -25.35
N GLN A 216 -4.55 16.02 -26.38
CA GLN A 216 -4.26 14.59 -26.54
C GLN A 216 -3.28 14.03 -25.49
N GLU A 217 -2.31 14.81 -25.02
CA GLU A 217 -1.37 14.40 -23.98
C GLU A 217 -2.05 14.38 -22.60
N LEU A 218 -2.94 15.34 -22.35
CA LEU A 218 -3.78 15.38 -21.16
C LEU A 218 -4.70 14.15 -21.09
N GLN A 219 -5.39 13.82 -22.19
CA GLN A 219 -6.27 12.65 -22.26
C GLN A 219 -5.49 11.34 -22.05
N LYS A 220 -4.28 11.21 -22.60
CA LYS A 220 -3.42 10.05 -22.33
C LYS A 220 -2.99 9.96 -20.87
N GLY A 221 -2.64 11.08 -20.25
CA GLY A 221 -2.34 11.14 -18.82
C GLY A 221 -3.53 10.69 -17.96
N LEU A 222 -4.74 11.15 -18.31
CA LEU A 222 -6.00 10.74 -17.66
C LEU A 222 -6.26 9.23 -17.77
N ILE A 223 -6.10 8.64 -18.96
CA ILE A 223 -6.30 7.20 -19.18
C ILE A 223 -5.37 6.38 -18.28
N VAL A 224 -4.08 6.75 -18.21
CA VAL A 224 -3.11 6.05 -17.36
C VAL A 224 -3.48 6.14 -15.88
N GLN A 225 -3.83 7.34 -15.39
CA GLN A 225 -4.21 7.54 -13.99
C GLN A 225 -5.51 6.84 -13.61
N MET A 226 -6.50 6.87 -14.50
CA MET A 226 -7.78 6.18 -14.30
C MET A 226 -7.62 4.66 -14.30
N LYS A 227 -6.72 4.12 -15.14
CA LYS A 227 -6.38 2.70 -15.13
C LYS A 227 -5.82 2.27 -13.78
N ASP A 228 -4.80 2.98 -13.29
CA ASP A 228 -4.16 2.66 -12.01
C ASP A 228 -5.16 2.78 -10.86
N PHE A 229 -5.99 3.83 -10.87
CA PHE A 229 -7.03 4.03 -9.87
C PHE A 229 -8.07 2.89 -9.84
N ILE A 230 -8.56 2.43 -10.99
CA ILE A 230 -9.53 1.31 -11.06
C ILE A 230 -8.90 0.02 -10.53
N LEU A 231 -7.63 -0.24 -10.86
CA LEU A 231 -6.89 -1.40 -10.35
C LEU A 231 -6.67 -1.31 -8.82
N GLU A 232 -6.50 -0.12 -8.27
CA GLU A 232 -6.39 0.10 -6.82
C GLU A 232 -7.74 -0.04 -6.09
N LEU A 233 -8.85 0.34 -6.73
CA LEU A 233 -10.19 0.28 -6.16
C LEU A 233 -10.74 -1.15 -6.07
N GLY A 234 -10.46 -1.98 -7.08
CA GLY A 234 -11.14 -3.26 -7.21
C GLY A 234 -10.17 -4.42 -7.49
N LYS A 235 -9.98 -5.27 -6.48
CA LYS A 235 -9.18 -6.51 -6.57
C LYS A 235 -9.61 -7.49 -7.67
N ASP A 236 -10.85 -7.34 -8.16
CA ASP A 236 -11.47 -8.21 -9.16
C ASP A 236 -11.40 -7.63 -10.58
N PHE A 237 -10.88 -6.42 -10.76
CA PHE A 237 -10.60 -5.86 -12.08
C PHE A 237 -9.28 -6.38 -12.63
N LEU A 238 -9.32 -6.87 -13.86
CA LEU A 238 -8.15 -7.25 -14.64
C LEU A 238 -8.08 -6.34 -15.86
N PHE A 239 -6.94 -5.69 -16.07
CA PHE A 239 -6.73 -4.84 -17.24
C PHE A 239 -6.67 -5.68 -18.52
N VAL A 240 -7.48 -5.31 -19.53
CA VAL A 240 -7.50 -5.96 -20.85
C VAL A 240 -6.75 -5.10 -21.87
N GLY A 241 -7.01 -3.79 -21.89
CA GLY A 241 -6.33 -2.86 -22.77
C GLY A 241 -6.76 -1.41 -22.59
N GLU A 242 -5.94 -0.49 -23.09
CA GLU A 242 -6.23 0.95 -23.23
C GLU A 242 -6.29 1.27 -24.72
N GLU A 243 -7.12 2.26 -25.12
CA GLU A 243 -7.45 2.53 -26.53
C GLU A 243 -7.77 1.23 -27.27
N TYR A 244 -8.63 0.39 -26.68
CA TYR A 244 -8.91 -0.96 -27.16
C TYR A 244 -9.68 -0.87 -28.48
N ARG A 245 -9.04 -1.32 -29.57
CA ARG A 245 -9.61 -1.27 -30.92
C ARG A 245 -10.73 -2.30 -31.09
N ILE A 246 -11.90 -1.82 -31.48
CA ILE A 246 -13.02 -2.64 -31.98
C ILE A 246 -13.27 -2.29 -33.44
N GLN A 247 -13.38 -3.30 -34.29
CA GLN A 247 -13.67 -3.11 -35.70
C GLN A 247 -15.13 -3.48 -35.97
N VAL A 248 -15.91 -2.52 -36.46
CA VAL A 248 -17.31 -2.76 -36.83
C VAL A 248 -17.51 -2.38 -38.30
N GLY A 249 -17.77 -3.38 -39.13
CA GLY A 249 -17.77 -3.23 -40.58
C GLY A 249 -16.36 -2.87 -41.09
N ASN A 250 -16.23 -1.69 -41.70
CA ASN A 250 -14.98 -1.20 -42.28
C ASN A 250 -14.36 -0.03 -41.49
N SER A 251 -14.89 0.25 -40.29
CA SER A 251 -14.42 1.36 -39.46
C SER A 251 -13.86 0.84 -38.14
N ASP A 252 -12.77 1.47 -37.70
CA ASP A 252 -12.14 1.21 -36.41
C ASP A 252 -12.64 2.21 -35.37
N PHE A 253 -12.99 1.67 -34.20
CA PHE A 253 -13.38 2.43 -33.02
C PHE A 253 -12.49 2.03 -31.85
N TYR A 254 -12.42 2.91 -30.84
CA TYR A 254 -11.50 2.74 -29.72
C TYR A 254 -12.24 2.98 -28.41
N ILE A 255 -12.14 2.03 -27.49
CA ILE A 255 -12.60 2.17 -26.10
C ILE A 255 -11.43 2.71 -25.29
N ASP A 256 -11.63 3.76 -24.49
CA ASP A 256 -10.54 4.35 -23.71
C ASP A 256 -9.87 3.32 -22.77
N LEU A 257 -10.67 2.59 -21.99
CA LEU A 257 -10.19 1.55 -21.09
C LEU A 257 -11.12 0.33 -21.08
N LEU A 258 -10.53 -0.86 -21.24
CA LEU A 258 -11.25 -2.13 -21.17
C LEU A 258 -10.68 -2.99 -20.04
N PHE A 259 -11.58 -3.46 -19.18
CA PHE A 259 -11.28 -4.37 -18.08
C PHE A 259 -12.12 -5.64 -18.17
N TYR A 260 -11.69 -6.67 -17.45
CA TYR A 260 -12.49 -7.85 -17.16
C TYR A 260 -12.71 -7.93 -15.64
N HIS A 261 -13.97 -8.07 -15.23
CA HIS A 261 -14.31 -8.19 -13.81
C HIS A 261 -14.50 -9.66 -13.43
N ARG A 262 -13.70 -10.17 -12.49
CA ARG A 262 -13.68 -11.59 -12.11
C ARG A 262 -14.93 -12.07 -11.38
N GLY A 263 -15.49 -11.27 -10.47
CA GLY A 263 -16.70 -11.62 -9.72
C GLY A 263 -17.93 -11.70 -10.64
N LEU A 264 -18.17 -10.62 -11.37
CA LEU A 264 -19.21 -10.50 -12.38
C LEU A 264 -19.01 -11.33 -13.67
N GLN A 265 -17.79 -11.82 -13.92
CA GLN A 265 -17.42 -12.57 -15.13
C GLN A 265 -17.81 -11.89 -16.44
N CYS A 266 -17.59 -10.58 -16.56
CA CYS A 266 -17.93 -9.80 -17.75
C CYS A 266 -16.82 -8.81 -18.12
N LEU A 267 -16.85 -8.33 -19.36
CA LEU A 267 -16.07 -7.18 -19.79
C LEU A 267 -16.68 -5.90 -19.23
N VAL A 268 -15.82 -4.94 -18.86
CA VAL A 268 -16.22 -3.62 -18.37
C VAL A 268 -15.49 -2.56 -19.18
N ALA A 269 -16.24 -1.86 -20.04
CA ALA A 269 -15.75 -0.78 -20.87
C ALA A 269 -15.93 0.56 -20.13
N PHE A 270 -14.85 1.32 -20.00
CA PHE A 270 -14.86 2.67 -19.45
C PHE A 270 -14.62 3.67 -20.58
N GLU A 271 -15.52 4.66 -20.66
CA GLU A 271 -15.40 5.78 -21.57
C GLU A 271 -15.20 7.06 -20.75
N LEU A 272 -14.15 7.82 -21.07
CA LEU A 272 -13.73 9.03 -20.37
C LEU A 272 -14.03 10.25 -21.24
N LYS A 273 -14.68 11.26 -20.67
CA LYS A 273 -14.98 12.52 -21.35
C LYS A 273 -14.62 13.73 -20.49
N ALA A 274 -13.81 14.62 -21.08
CA ALA A 274 -13.41 15.90 -20.49
C ALA A 274 -14.54 16.93 -20.43
N ASP A 275 -15.53 16.77 -21.30
CA ASP A 275 -16.69 17.66 -21.39
C ASP A 275 -17.88 17.17 -20.57
N LYS A 276 -18.88 18.05 -20.47
CA LYS A 276 -20.22 17.71 -20.00
C LYS A 276 -20.78 16.51 -20.76
N PHE A 277 -21.56 15.70 -20.03
CA PHE A 277 -22.29 14.59 -20.61
C PHE A 277 -23.16 15.06 -21.79
N LYS A 278 -23.16 14.28 -22.87
CA LYS A 278 -24.08 14.45 -24.00
C LYS A 278 -24.73 13.11 -24.36
N PRO A 279 -26.04 13.05 -24.68
CA PRO A 279 -26.74 11.80 -24.99
C PRO A 279 -26.11 10.95 -26.10
N GLU A 280 -25.40 11.57 -27.05
CA GLU A 280 -24.68 10.88 -28.12
C GLU A 280 -23.60 9.92 -27.59
N GLN A 281 -23.02 10.23 -26.43
CA GLN A 281 -22.00 9.41 -25.77
C GLN A 281 -22.58 8.08 -25.26
N LEU A 282 -23.86 8.04 -24.87
CA LEU A 282 -24.53 6.76 -24.56
C LEU A 282 -24.73 5.92 -25.82
N GLY A 283 -24.98 6.56 -26.96
CA GLY A 283 -25.06 5.86 -28.24
C GLY A 283 -23.75 5.14 -28.57
N GLN A 284 -22.64 5.87 -28.42
CA GLN A 284 -21.29 5.34 -28.60
C GLN A 284 -20.96 4.19 -27.62
N LEU A 285 -21.24 4.37 -26.34
CA LEU A 285 -20.99 3.33 -25.34
C LEU A 285 -21.82 2.07 -25.60
N ASN A 286 -23.12 2.21 -25.89
CA ASN A 286 -23.97 1.06 -26.21
C ASN A 286 -23.49 0.32 -27.47
N PHE A 287 -23.02 1.07 -28.46
CA PHE A 287 -22.42 0.49 -29.66
C PHE A 287 -21.16 -0.33 -29.32
N TYR A 288 -20.31 0.15 -28.41
CA TYR A 288 -19.15 -0.62 -27.93
C TYR A 288 -19.56 -1.88 -27.20
N LEU A 289 -20.55 -1.81 -26.31
CA LEU A 289 -21.03 -2.98 -25.58
C LEU A 289 -21.59 -4.05 -26.52
N GLU A 290 -22.34 -3.66 -27.55
CA GLU A 290 -22.87 -4.60 -28.54
C GLU A 290 -21.74 -5.27 -29.34
N ALA A 291 -20.74 -4.50 -29.77
CA ALA A 291 -19.58 -5.03 -30.48
C ALA A 291 -18.74 -5.97 -29.58
N LEU A 292 -18.53 -5.62 -28.31
CA LEU A 292 -17.86 -6.48 -27.34
C LEU A 292 -18.65 -7.78 -27.14
N ASP A 293 -19.96 -7.69 -26.94
CA ASP A 293 -20.81 -8.84 -26.68
C ASP A 293 -20.91 -9.81 -27.85
N ARG A 294 -20.81 -9.30 -29.09
CA ARG A 294 -20.88 -10.09 -30.31
C ARG A 294 -19.54 -10.67 -30.73
N ASP A 295 -18.48 -9.87 -30.67
CA ASP A 295 -17.21 -10.18 -31.35
C ASP A 295 -16.06 -10.53 -30.38
N VAL A 296 -16.16 -10.15 -29.11
CA VAL A 296 -15.07 -10.32 -28.11
C VAL A 296 -15.47 -11.26 -26.97
N LYS A 297 -16.69 -11.11 -26.45
CA LYS A 297 -17.23 -11.85 -25.31
C LYS A 297 -17.25 -13.35 -25.58
N LYS A 298 -16.83 -14.14 -24.59
CA LYS A 298 -16.89 -15.60 -24.68
C LYS A 298 -18.26 -16.15 -24.27
N PRO A 299 -18.64 -17.37 -24.70
CA PRO A 299 -19.93 -17.97 -24.36
C PRO A 299 -20.19 -18.16 -22.86
N ASN A 300 -19.14 -18.16 -22.03
CA ASN A 300 -19.19 -18.35 -20.59
C ASN A 300 -19.13 -17.02 -19.79
N GLU A 301 -19.15 -15.88 -20.47
CA GLU A 301 -19.06 -14.55 -19.88
C GLU A 301 -20.45 -13.88 -19.88
N ASN A 302 -20.70 -13.10 -18.84
CA ASN A 302 -21.92 -12.30 -18.71
C ASN A 302 -21.88 -11.09 -19.66
N PRO A 303 -23.03 -10.46 -19.98
CA PRO A 303 -23.09 -9.27 -20.81
C PRO A 303 -22.14 -8.17 -20.36
N SER A 304 -21.49 -7.51 -21.32
CA SER A 304 -20.53 -6.44 -21.04
C SER A 304 -21.20 -5.24 -20.38
N ILE A 305 -20.45 -4.56 -19.51
CA ILE A 305 -20.92 -3.40 -18.76
C ILE A 305 -20.20 -2.15 -19.24
N GLY A 306 -20.96 -1.08 -19.46
CA GLY A 306 -20.40 0.23 -19.83
C GLY A 306 -20.44 1.19 -18.65
N ILE A 307 -19.33 1.89 -18.43
CA ILE A 307 -19.21 2.95 -17.44
C ILE A 307 -18.75 4.22 -18.16
N LEU A 308 -19.62 5.22 -18.18
CA LEU A 308 -19.30 6.55 -18.72
C LEU A 308 -18.90 7.48 -17.59
N LEU A 309 -17.73 8.11 -17.73
CA LEU A 309 -17.14 9.03 -16.77
C LEU A 309 -17.01 10.43 -17.43
N CYS A 310 -17.75 11.41 -16.92
CA CYS A 310 -17.77 12.79 -17.41
C CYS A 310 -17.37 13.79 -16.32
N LYS A 311 -16.71 14.89 -16.69
CA LYS A 311 -16.21 15.93 -15.77
C LYS A 311 -17.29 16.57 -14.88
N ASP A 312 -18.53 16.73 -15.36
CA ASP A 312 -19.49 17.68 -14.76
C ASP A 312 -20.69 17.08 -14.01
N LYS A 313 -21.20 17.85 -13.03
CA LYS A 313 -22.06 17.49 -11.89
C LYS A 313 -23.58 17.33 -12.15
N ASP A 314 -24.03 16.81 -13.30
CA ASP A 314 -25.43 16.40 -13.37
C ASP A 314 -25.60 14.98 -12.81
N VAL A 315 -25.89 14.97 -11.50
CA VAL A 315 -25.97 13.82 -10.59
C VAL A 315 -27.02 12.76 -11.01
N GLU A 316 -27.83 13.02 -12.04
CA GLU A 316 -28.86 12.09 -12.55
C GLU A 316 -28.44 11.21 -13.73
N VAL A 317 -27.22 11.32 -14.26
CA VAL A 317 -26.91 10.68 -15.56
C VAL A 317 -26.06 9.39 -15.49
N VAL A 318 -25.50 9.03 -14.33
CA VAL A 318 -24.72 7.79 -14.17
C VAL A 318 -25.62 6.53 -14.12
N GLU A 319 -26.94 6.69 -14.04
CA GLU A 319 -27.88 5.58 -13.81
C GLU A 319 -28.40 4.90 -15.09
N TYR A 320 -28.07 5.41 -16.28
CA TYR A 320 -28.70 4.97 -17.54
C TYR A 320 -27.97 3.83 -18.28
N ALA A 321 -26.73 3.47 -17.90
CA ALA A 321 -25.98 2.41 -18.61
C ALA A 321 -26.34 0.98 -18.16
N LEU A 322 -26.85 0.81 -16.94
CA LEU A 322 -27.15 -0.51 -16.36
C LEU A 322 -28.59 -0.98 -16.61
N SER A 323 -29.51 -0.08 -17.00
CA SER A 323 -30.95 -0.32 -16.93
C SER A 323 -31.54 -1.04 -18.15
N ARG A 324 -30.87 -1.02 -19.31
CA ARG A 324 -31.45 -1.53 -20.56
C ARG A 324 -31.39 -3.05 -20.74
N TYR A 325 -30.51 -3.75 -20.01
CA TYR A 325 -30.19 -5.17 -20.28
C TYR A 325 -30.23 -6.08 -19.05
N LEU A 326 -30.39 -5.54 -17.84
CA LEU A 326 -30.12 -6.31 -16.61
C LEU A 326 -31.40 -6.41 -15.78
N SER A 327 -31.69 -7.62 -15.29
CA SER A 327 -32.78 -7.83 -14.33
C SER A 327 -32.54 -6.99 -13.06
N PRO A 328 -33.57 -6.56 -12.33
CA PRO A 328 -33.40 -5.76 -11.10
C PRO A 328 -32.46 -6.41 -10.07
N THR A 329 -32.44 -7.74 -10.01
CA THR A 329 -31.53 -8.53 -9.18
C THR A 329 -30.07 -8.38 -9.62
N MET A 330 -29.80 -8.45 -10.91
CA MET A 330 -28.46 -8.27 -11.47
C MET A 330 -27.97 -6.83 -11.30
N VAL A 331 -28.84 -5.82 -11.48
CA VAL A 331 -28.49 -4.41 -11.26
C VAL A 331 -27.98 -4.19 -9.83
N SER A 332 -28.65 -4.78 -8.84
CA SER A 332 -28.22 -4.70 -7.44
C SER A 332 -26.89 -5.41 -7.16
N GLU A 333 -26.68 -6.59 -7.78
CA GLU A 333 -25.41 -7.31 -7.68
C GLU A 333 -24.26 -6.51 -8.30
N TYR A 334 -24.47 -5.90 -9.47
CA TYR A 334 -23.50 -5.04 -10.13
C TYR A 334 -23.17 -3.78 -9.32
N GLN A 335 -24.18 -3.10 -8.77
CA GLN A 335 -23.97 -1.93 -7.91
C GLN A 335 -23.16 -2.25 -6.65
N THR A 336 -23.20 -3.51 -6.17
CA THR A 336 -22.45 -3.94 -4.99
C THR A 336 -20.99 -4.30 -5.32
N GLN A 337 -20.73 -4.77 -6.54
CA GLN A 337 -19.39 -5.24 -6.95
C GLN A 337 -18.57 -4.18 -7.70
N LEU A 338 -19.23 -3.22 -8.36
CA LEU A 338 -18.54 -2.12 -9.05
C LEU A 338 -18.12 -1.02 -8.07
N PRO A 339 -17.06 -0.25 -8.39
CA PRO A 339 -16.64 0.86 -7.56
C PRO A 339 -17.74 1.92 -7.42
N ASP A 340 -17.84 2.55 -6.24
CA ASP A 340 -18.86 3.57 -5.95
C ASP A 340 -18.75 4.74 -6.93
N LYS A 341 -19.88 5.10 -7.56
CA LYS A 341 -19.99 6.21 -8.51
C LYS A 341 -19.42 7.52 -7.95
N ARG A 342 -19.62 7.79 -6.66
CA ARG A 342 -19.17 9.04 -6.02
C ARG A 342 -17.65 9.10 -5.91
N VAL A 343 -17.02 7.94 -5.76
CA VAL A 343 -15.56 7.81 -5.66
C VAL A 343 -14.94 7.99 -7.05
N LEU A 344 -15.53 7.38 -8.08
CA LEU A 344 -15.10 7.57 -9.47
C LEU A 344 -15.25 9.02 -9.93
N GLN A 345 -16.41 9.64 -9.66
CA GLN A 345 -16.67 11.03 -10.04
C GLN A 345 -15.73 12.02 -9.35
N ARG A 346 -15.48 11.84 -8.05
CA ARG A 346 -14.54 12.69 -7.30
C ARG A 346 -13.14 12.59 -7.90
N LYS A 347 -12.68 11.37 -8.16
CA LYS A 347 -11.35 11.17 -8.75
C LYS A 347 -11.24 11.78 -10.14
N LEU A 348 -12.29 11.66 -10.94
CA LEU A 348 -12.31 12.25 -12.26
C LEU A 348 -12.29 13.78 -12.20
N GLN A 349 -13.05 14.41 -11.28
CA GLN A 349 -13.01 15.86 -11.07
C GLN A 349 -11.62 16.34 -10.63
N GLU A 350 -10.99 15.63 -9.69
CA GLU A 350 -9.60 15.91 -9.29
C GLU A 350 -8.62 15.87 -10.47
N LEU A 351 -8.79 14.92 -11.40
CA LEU A 351 -7.92 14.79 -12.57
C LEU A 351 -8.16 15.85 -13.66
N PHE A 352 -9.25 16.62 -13.58
CA PHE A 352 -9.64 17.60 -14.58
C PHE A 352 -9.56 19.06 -14.12
N ASP A 353 -9.49 19.30 -12.80
CA ASP A 353 -9.39 20.63 -12.18
C ASP A 353 -7.93 21.03 -11.89
N GLU A 354 -6.98 20.16 -12.26
CA GLU A 354 -5.55 20.45 -12.46
C GLU A 354 -5.23 20.64 -13.94
#